data_AF-A0A352MW36-F1
#
_entry.id   AF-A0A352MW36-F1
#
_cell.length_a   1.000
_cell.length_b   1.000
_cell.length_c   1.000
_cell.angle_alpha   90.00
_cell.angle_beta   90.00
_cell.angle_gamma   90.00
#
_symmetry.space_group_name_H-M   'P 1'
#
loop_
_entity.id
_entity.type
_entity.pdbx_description
1 polymer ?
#
loop_
_entity_poly.entity_id
_entity_poly.type
_entity_poly.pdbx_seq_one_letter_code
_entity_poly.pdbx_strand_id
1 'polypeptide(L)'
;MEIKEVANRIFTGDMTWEQAVKVTGIAEKTLRNRIINLCKEDEELRKRFYKYSTTRRNKHEDINIPAVIIEMVKQERSLAQMADVLGITKESLRTLIKKEDNPILNKLLNSHSDRRKRKENMSLVQRQEVESEIEKYILENPDYIASIKLDSSSIKVEKQKVDSFLFEVEKRKSQGISEKQIAETMGVGPEYIRRARKRNEKLEMLLKEQTNENNINL
;
A
#
# COMPACT_ATOMS: atom_id res chain seq x y z
N MET A 1 0.11 -24.45 24.97
CA MET A 1 -0.14 -23.00 24.86
C MET A 1 -1.63 -22.77 25.02
N GLU A 2 -2.03 -21.90 25.94
CA GLU A 2 -3.45 -21.67 26.21
C GLU A 2 -4.11 -20.85 25.09
N ILE A 3 -5.40 -21.07 24.84
CA ILE A 3 -6.14 -20.38 23.76
C ILE A 3 -6.17 -18.86 23.98
N LYS A 4 -6.20 -18.41 25.24
CA LYS A 4 -6.14 -16.98 25.59
C LYS A 4 -4.79 -16.35 25.23
N GLU A 5 -3.71 -17.08 25.40
CA GLU A 5 -2.36 -16.67 25.00
C GLU A 5 -2.22 -16.61 23.48
N VAL A 6 -2.75 -17.63 22.78
CA VAL A 6 -2.86 -17.66 21.32
C VAL A 6 -3.62 -16.44 20.80
N ALA A 7 -4.78 -16.13 21.40
CA ALA A 7 -5.60 -14.99 21.02
C ALA A 7 -4.85 -13.66 21.17
N ASN A 8 -4.18 -13.46 22.31
CA ASN A 8 -3.41 -12.25 22.55
C ASN A 8 -2.29 -12.07 21.52
N ARG A 9 -1.53 -13.13 21.22
CA ARG A 9 -0.46 -13.08 20.21
C ARG A 9 -0.99 -12.83 18.80
N ILE A 10 -2.18 -13.34 18.47
CA ILE A 10 -2.85 -13.01 17.22
C ILE A 10 -3.27 -11.53 17.18
N PHE A 11 -3.78 -11.00 18.29
CA PHE A 11 -4.28 -9.62 18.36
C PHE A 11 -3.16 -8.59 18.34
N THR A 12 -2.00 -8.90 18.90
CA THR A 12 -0.78 -8.06 18.83
C THR A 12 -0.06 -8.18 17.49
N GLY A 13 -0.31 -9.25 16.73
CA GLY A 13 0.30 -9.50 15.42
C GLY A 13 1.56 -10.38 15.49
N ASP A 14 1.93 -10.87 16.66
CA ASP A 14 3.07 -11.76 16.90
C ASP A 14 2.84 -13.20 16.39
N MET A 15 1.61 -13.50 15.96
CA MET A 15 1.22 -14.81 15.46
C MET A 15 0.12 -14.71 14.40
N THR A 16 0.28 -15.46 13.30
CA THR A 16 -0.77 -15.61 12.29
C THR A 16 -1.77 -16.69 12.68
N TRP A 17 -2.97 -16.67 12.08
CA TRP A 17 -3.96 -17.72 12.27
C TRP A 17 -3.45 -19.10 11.83
N GLU A 18 -2.67 -19.17 10.74
CA GLU A 18 -2.03 -20.42 10.29
C GLU A 18 -1.01 -20.95 11.30
N GLN A 19 -0.17 -20.08 11.85
CA GLN A 19 0.78 -20.46 12.90
C GLN A 19 0.05 -20.93 14.16
N ALA A 20 -1.03 -20.26 14.54
CA ALA A 20 -1.85 -20.65 15.67
C ALA A 20 -2.50 -22.04 15.49
N VAL A 21 -2.98 -22.36 14.29
CA VAL A 21 -3.50 -23.69 13.96
C VAL A 21 -2.41 -24.76 14.10
N LYS A 22 -1.20 -24.50 13.60
CA LYS A 22 -0.06 -25.44 13.72
C LYS A 22 0.36 -25.68 15.17
N VAL A 23 0.40 -24.63 15.99
CA VAL A 23 0.84 -24.73 17.39
C VAL A 23 -0.24 -25.35 18.28
N THR A 24 -1.51 -25.11 17.98
CA THR A 24 -2.63 -25.62 18.80
C THR A 24 -3.17 -26.96 18.32
N GLY A 25 -2.93 -27.34 17.06
CA GLY A 25 -3.55 -28.50 16.41
C GLY A 25 -5.06 -28.33 16.16
N ILE A 26 -5.63 -27.15 16.40
CA ILE A 26 -7.07 -26.89 16.27
C ILE A 26 -7.33 -26.28 14.89
N ALA A 27 -8.29 -26.84 14.15
CA ALA A 27 -8.73 -26.28 12.88
C ALA A 27 -9.14 -24.80 13.01
N GLU A 28 -8.77 -23.96 12.03
CA GLU A 28 -8.86 -22.50 12.13
C GLU A 28 -10.27 -22.01 12.48
N LYS A 29 -11.31 -22.59 11.85
CA LYS A 29 -12.71 -22.23 12.10
C LYS A 29 -13.09 -22.46 13.57
N THR A 30 -12.66 -23.59 14.14
CA THR A 30 -12.92 -23.95 15.53
C THR A 30 -12.14 -23.06 16.49
N LEU A 31 -10.88 -22.75 16.16
CA LEU A 31 -10.05 -21.84 16.94
C LEU A 31 -10.64 -20.42 16.98
N ARG A 32 -11.10 -19.91 15.83
CA ARG A 32 -11.79 -18.62 15.73
C ARG A 32 -13.02 -18.57 16.61
N ASN A 33 -13.87 -19.59 16.55
CA ASN A 33 -15.09 -19.64 17.37
C ASN A 33 -14.77 -19.68 18.87
N ARG A 34 -13.75 -20.46 19.29
CA ARG A 34 -13.31 -20.50 20.68
C ARG A 34 -12.81 -19.14 21.16
N ILE A 35 -12.00 -18.46 20.35
CA ILE A 35 -11.48 -17.12 20.66
C ILE A 35 -12.61 -16.09 20.73
N ILE A 36 -13.57 -16.13 19.81
CA ILE A 36 -14.74 -15.23 19.83
C ILE A 36 -15.58 -15.44 21.09
N ASN A 37 -15.77 -16.69 21.53
CA ASN A 37 -16.49 -16.99 22.75
C ASN A 37 -15.74 -16.48 23.98
N LEU A 38 -14.41 -16.65 24.04
CA LEU A 38 -13.59 -16.06 25.10
C LEU A 38 -13.71 -14.53 25.15
N CYS A 39 -13.75 -13.87 23.99
CA CYS A 39 -13.99 -12.43 23.92
C CYS A 39 -15.40 -12.00 24.38
N LYS A 40 -16.36 -12.90 24.55
CA LYS A 40 -17.67 -12.54 25.14
C LYS A 40 -17.60 -12.53 26.66
N GLU A 41 -16.76 -13.38 27.24
CA GLU A 41 -16.63 -13.59 28.68
C GLU A 41 -15.55 -12.69 29.31
N ASP A 42 -14.49 -12.38 28.56
CA ASP A 42 -13.36 -11.57 29.01
C ASP A 42 -13.38 -10.18 28.36
N GLU A 43 -13.70 -9.16 29.16
CA GLU A 43 -13.82 -7.78 28.69
C GLU A 43 -12.50 -7.20 28.16
N GLU A 44 -11.37 -7.55 28.77
CA GLU A 44 -10.06 -7.05 28.36
C GLU A 44 -9.66 -7.67 27.01
N LEU A 45 -9.89 -8.98 26.87
CA LEU A 45 -9.68 -9.69 25.62
C LEU A 45 -10.64 -9.19 24.52
N ARG A 46 -11.87 -8.81 24.88
CA ARG A 46 -12.84 -8.18 23.97
C ARG A 46 -12.36 -6.84 23.44
N LYS A 47 -11.83 -5.97 24.32
CA LYS A 47 -11.27 -4.66 23.92
C LYS A 47 -10.09 -4.83 22.96
N ARG A 48 -9.21 -5.80 23.24
CA ARG A 48 -8.08 -6.15 22.36
C ARG A 48 -8.55 -6.71 21.02
N PHE A 49 -9.56 -7.60 21.02
CA PHE A 49 -10.16 -8.11 19.79
C PHE A 49 -10.83 -7.01 18.98
N TYR A 50 -11.55 -6.08 19.63
CA TYR A 50 -12.18 -4.95 18.96
C TYR A 50 -11.11 -4.10 18.28
N LYS A 51 -10.06 -3.68 19.01
CA LYS A 51 -8.91 -2.96 18.46
C LYS A 51 -8.23 -3.73 17.32
N TYR A 52 -8.03 -5.04 17.46
CA TYR A 52 -7.50 -5.91 16.41
C TYR A 52 -8.40 -5.95 15.17
N SER A 53 -9.72 -6.04 15.34
CA SER A 53 -10.70 -6.16 14.26
C SER A 53 -10.92 -4.83 13.53
N THR A 54 -10.91 -3.71 14.24
CA THR A 54 -10.98 -2.35 13.69
C THR A 54 -9.66 -1.98 13.01
N THR A 55 -8.51 -2.27 13.63
CA THR A 55 -7.22 -2.15 12.91
C THR A 55 -7.14 -3.09 11.71
N ARG A 56 -7.81 -4.25 11.68
CA ARG A 56 -7.84 -5.10 10.48
C ARG A 56 -8.73 -4.54 9.36
N ARG A 57 -9.84 -3.88 9.71
CA ARG A 57 -10.67 -3.15 8.73
C ARG A 57 -9.89 -1.95 8.16
N ASN A 58 -9.20 -1.18 9.01
CA ASN A 58 -8.38 -0.04 8.59
C ASN A 58 -7.09 -0.47 7.85
N LYS A 59 -6.50 -1.64 8.18
CA LYS A 59 -5.30 -2.19 7.49
C LYS A 59 -5.50 -2.44 5.99
N HIS A 60 -6.74 -2.52 5.53
CA HIS A 60 -7.05 -2.66 4.10
C HIS A 60 -7.35 -1.32 3.42
N GLU A 61 -7.76 -0.30 4.18
CA GLU A 61 -8.01 1.07 3.68
C GLU A 61 -6.69 1.80 3.38
N ASP A 62 -5.63 1.47 4.11
CA ASP A 62 -4.28 2.02 3.87
C ASP A 62 -3.56 1.41 2.66
N ILE A 63 -4.13 0.39 1.99
CA ILE A 63 -3.44 -0.27 0.87
C ILE A 63 -3.69 0.48 -0.43
N ASN A 64 -2.63 1.06 -0.97
CA ASN A 64 -2.65 1.73 -2.27
C ASN A 64 -2.57 0.70 -3.40
N ILE A 65 -3.73 0.27 -3.90
CA ILE A 65 -3.83 -0.78 -4.93
C ILE A 65 -3.08 -0.42 -6.21
N PRO A 66 -3.16 0.81 -6.75
CA PRO A 66 -2.30 1.23 -7.86
C PRO A 66 -0.80 0.98 -7.63
N ALA A 67 -0.27 1.43 -6.49
CA ALA A 67 1.15 1.25 -6.17
C ALA A 67 1.49 -0.23 -5.99
N VAL A 68 0.58 -1.02 -5.42
CA VAL A 68 0.76 -2.47 -5.26
C VAL A 68 0.84 -3.17 -6.63
N ILE A 69 -0.04 -2.84 -7.56
CA ILE A 69 -0.02 -3.41 -8.92
C ILE A 69 1.29 -3.05 -9.63
N ILE A 70 1.69 -1.78 -9.58
CA ILE A 70 2.93 -1.31 -10.19
C ILE A 70 4.15 -2.04 -9.60
N GLU A 71 4.24 -2.14 -8.27
CA GLU A 71 5.35 -2.83 -7.59
C GLU A 71 5.38 -4.32 -7.93
N MET A 72 4.21 -4.98 -7.98
CA MET A 72 4.10 -6.39 -8.39
C MET A 72 4.69 -6.61 -9.79
N VAL A 73 4.32 -5.75 -10.73
CA VAL A 73 4.74 -5.87 -12.13
C VAL A 73 6.24 -5.58 -12.27
N LYS A 74 6.74 -4.49 -11.66
CA LYS A 74 8.16 -4.08 -11.72
C LYS A 74 9.10 -5.09 -11.09
N GLN A 75 8.72 -5.63 -9.93
CA GLN A 75 9.54 -6.59 -9.18
C GLN A 75 9.29 -8.05 -9.59
N GLU A 76 8.46 -8.28 -10.61
CA GLU A 76 8.02 -9.60 -11.05
C GLU A 76 7.46 -10.48 -9.91
N ARG A 77 6.84 -9.86 -8.90
CA ARG A 77 6.29 -10.55 -7.71
C ARG A 77 4.92 -11.14 -8.01
N SER A 78 4.74 -12.40 -7.64
CA SER A 78 3.42 -13.03 -7.66
C SER A 78 2.47 -12.40 -6.64
N LEU A 79 1.17 -12.60 -6.85
CA LEU A 79 0.13 -12.18 -5.91
C LEU A 79 0.36 -12.70 -4.48
N ALA A 80 0.89 -13.92 -4.33
CA ALA A 80 1.20 -14.50 -3.02
C ALA A 80 2.35 -13.74 -2.35
N GLN A 81 3.46 -13.56 -3.06
CA GLN A 81 4.63 -12.82 -2.54
C GLN A 81 4.27 -11.38 -2.17
N MET A 82 3.40 -10.74 -2.94
CA MET A 82 2.97 -9.39 -2.63
C MET A 82 2.04 -9.33 -1.41
N ALA A 83 1.15 -10.31 -1.26
CA ALA A 83 0.29 -10.41 -0.08
C ALA A 83 1.14 -10.60 1.21
N ASP A 84 2.21 -11.40 1.13
CA ASP A 84 3.16 -11.59 2.24
C ASP A 84 3.85 -10.27 2.62
N VAL A 85 4.30 -9.49 1.63
CA VAL A 85 4.92 -8.15 1.84
C VAL A 85 3.95 -7.19 2.53
N LEU A 86 2.67 -7.27 2.19
CA LEU A 86 1.62 -6.43 2.78
C LEU A 86 1.14 -6.96 4.14
N GLY A 87 1.49 -8.18 4.52
CA GLY A 87 1.00 -8.84 5.73
C GLY A 87 -0.50 -9.15 5.69
N ILE A 88 -1.05 -9.39 4.49
CA ILE A 88 -2.46 -9.74 4.29
C ILE A 88 -2.59 -11.09 3.59
N THR A 89 -3.80 -11.64 3.55
CA THR A 89 -4.03 -12.89 2.81
C THR A 89 -4.05 -12.64 1.30
N LYS A 90 -3.62 -13.63 0.52
CA LYS A 90 -3.72 -13.61 -0.95
C LYS A 90 -5.15 -13.33 -1.44
N GLU A 91 -6.17 -13.87 -0.79
CA GLU A 91 -7.57 -13.67 -1.17
C GLU A 91 -8.06 -12.26 -0.86
N SER A 92 -7.59 -11.67 0.26
CA SER A 92 -7.84 -10.26 0.56
C SER A 92 -7.25 -9.36 -0.52
N LEU A 93 -5.98 -9.58 -0.90
CA LEU A 93 -5.33 -8.79 -1.93
C LEU A 93 -6.05 -8.93 -3.29
N ARG A 94 -6.43 -10.16 -3.65
CA ARG A 94 -7.23 -10.44 -4.86
C ARG A 94 -8.53 -9.64 -4.87
N THR A 95 -9.23 -9.60 -3.75
CA THR A 95 -10.51 -8.89 -3.63
C THR A 95 -10.32 -7.39 -3.76
N LEU A 96 -9.25 -6.83 -3.21
CA LEU A 96 -8.95 -5.40 -3.34
C LEU A 96 -8.56 -5.04 -4.77
N ILE A 97 -7.72 -5.84 -5.42
CA ILE A 97 -7.34 -5.66 -6.83
C ILE A 97 -8.57 -5.71 -7.75
N LYS A 98 -9.55 -6.58 -7.49
CA LYS A 98 -10.79 -6.65 -8.29
C LYS A 98 -11.64 -5.37 -8.26
N LYS A 99 -11.42 -4.48 -7.28
CA LYS A 99 -12.10 -3.19 -7.20
C LYS A 99 -11.40 -2.10 -8.02
N GLU A 100 -10.18 -2.36 -8.48
CA GLU A 100 -9.45 -1.46 -9.36
C GLU A 100 -10.00 -1.57 -10.78
N ASP A 101 -10.36 -0.43 -11.37
CA ASP A 101 -10.98 -0.36 -12.70
C ASP A 101 -10.13 0.42 -13.71
N ASN A 102 -8.91 0.84 -13.33
CA ASN A 102 -8.04 1.52 -14.26
C ASN A 102 -7.58 0.58 -15.40
N PRO A 103 -7.83 0.94 -16.67
CA PRO A 103 -7.52 0.07 -17.81
C PRO A 103 -6.01 -0.17 -18.01
N ILE A 104 -5.15 0.81 -17.68
CA ILE A 104 -3.70 0.66 -17.79
C ILE A 104 -3.19 -0.34 -16.75
N LEU A 105 -3.62 -0.18 -15.49
CA LEU A 105 -3.26 -1.11 -14.41
C LEU A 105 -3.75 -2.53 -14.69
N ASN A 106 -4.98 -2.67 -15.19
CA ASN A 106 -5.54 -3.96 -15.55
C ASN A 106 -4.78 -4.63 -16.70
N LYS A 107 -4.38 -3.87 -17.73
CA LYS A 107 -3.53 -4.37 -18.82
C LYS A 107 -2.17 -4.86 -18.30
N LEU A 108 -1.51 -4.06 -17.46
CA LEU A 108 -0.22 -4.41 -16.84
C LEU A 108 -0.33 -5.69 -16.01
N LEU A 109 -1.35 -5.79 -15.16
CA LEU A 109 -1.54 -6.92 -14.26
C LEU A 109 -1.89 -8.22 -15.01
N ASN A 110 -2.72 -8.15 -16.06
CA ASN A 110 -3.06 -9.30 -16.90
C ASN A 110 -1.83 -9.83 -17.62
N SER A 111 -1.07 -8.93 -18.26
CA SER A 111 0.16 -9.27 -18.98
C SER A 111 1.19 -9.90 -18.04
N HIS A 112 1.35 -9.36 -16.84
CA HIS A 112 2.20 -9.93 -15.80
C HIS A 112 1.71 -11.32 -15.36
N SER A 113 0.41 -11.46 -15.10
CA SER A 113 -0.17 -12.73 -14.66
C SER A 113 0.02 -13.84 -15.69
N ASP A 114 -0.15 -13.55 -16.97
CA ASP A 114 0.03 -14.54 -18.04
C ASP A 114 1.48 -14.96 -18.21
N ARG A 115 2.45 -14.02 -18.14
CA ARG A 115 3.87 -14.38 -18.10
C ARG A 115 4.20 -15.30 -16.92
N ARG A 116 3.68 -14.99 -15.73
CA ARG A 116 3.88 -15.81 -14.53
C ARG A 116 3.29 -17.21 -14.67
N LYS A 117 2.12 -17.36 -15.31
CA LYS A 117 1.54 -18.68 -15.64
C LYS A 117 2.45 -19.48 -16.58
N ARG A 118 3.05 -18.81 -17.58
CA ARG A 118 4.00 -19.42 -18.52
C ARG A 118 5.40 -19.61 -17.94
N LYS A 119 5.66 -19.15 -16.70
CA LYS A 119 6.98 -19.18 -16.03
C LYS A 119 8.06 -18.47 -16.83
N GLU A 120 7.68 -17.41 -17.53
CA GLU A 120 8.58 -16.57 -18.33
C GLU A 120 9.07 -15.38 -17.51
N ASN A 121 10.35 -15.06 -17.67
CA ASN A 121 10.92 -13.81 -17.18
C ASN A 121 10.63 -12.68 -18.18
N MET A 122 10.54 -11.45 -17.68
CA MET A 122 10.37 -10.28 -18.54
C MET A 122 11.63 -9.99 -19.35
N SER A 123 11.49 -9.95 -20.69
CA SER A 123 12.58 -9.54 -21.58
C SER A 123 12.89 -8.04 -21.45
N LEU A 124 14.03 -7.60 -21.99
CA LEU A 124 14.40 -6.18 -21.97
C LEU A 124 13.36 -5.30 -22.69
N VAL A 125 12.87 -5.74 -23.85
CA VAL A 125 11.85 -5.02 -24.62
C VAL A 125 10.55 -4.91 -23.82
N GLN A 126 10.12 -6.01 -23.19
CA GLN A 126 8.93 -6.01 -22.34
C GLN A 126 9.08 -5.13 -21.10
N ARG A 127 10.28 -5.03 -20.53
CA ARG A 127 10.56 -4.11 -19.41
C ARG A 127 10.36 -2.66 -19.83
N GLN A 128 10.88 -2.28 -21.00
CA GLN A 128 10.71 -0.94 -21.55
C GLN A 128 9.23 -0.62 -21.83
N GLU A 129 8.48 -1.59 -22.38
CA GLU A 129 7.02 -1.44 -22.59
C GLU A 129 6.27 -1.25 -21.26
N VAL A 130 6.60 -2.04 -20.25
CA VAL A 130 6.02 -1.92 -18.90
C VAL A 130 6.34 -0.56 -18.29
N GLU A 131 7.59 -0.10 -18.39
CA GLU A 131 8.00 1.21 -17.90
C GLU A 131 7.23 2.35 -18.59
N SER A 132 7.08 2.28 -19.92
CA SER A 132 6.31 3.27 -20.68
C SER A 132 4.83 3.32 -20.28
N GLU A 133 4.19 2.17 -20.06
CA GLU A 133 2.80 2.11 -19.60
C GLU A 133 2.64 2.61 -18.16
N ILE A 134 3.61 2.35 -17.28
CA ILE A 134 3.62 2.91 -15.92
C ILE A 134 3.79 4.43 -15.96
N GLU A 135 4.69 4.94 -16.79
CA GLU A 135 4.87 6.39 -16.98
C GLU A 135 3.59 7.04 -17.50
N LYS A 136 2.91 6.40 -18.46
CA LYS A 136 1.60 6.83 -18.94
C LYS A 136 0.57 6.88 -17.82
N TYR A 137 0.47 5.83 -17.00
CA TYR A 137 -0.44 5.82 -15.84
C TYR A 137 -0.15 6.98 -14.88
N ILE A 138 1.11 7.21 -14.52
CA ILE A 138 1.51 8.31 -13.63
C ILE A 138 1.20 9.67 -14.25
N LEU A 139 1.33 9.80 -15.56
CA LEU A 139 1.01 11.03 -16.29
C LEU A 139 -0.50 11.34 -16.26
N GLU A 140 -1.34 10.31 -16.39
CA GLU A 140 -2.80 10.43 -16.32
C GLU A 140 -3.33 10.54 -14.88
N ASN A 141 -2.55 10.10 -13.87
CA ASN A 141 -2.93 10.09 -12.45
C ASN A 141 -1.92 10.89 -11.61
N PRO A 142 -1.96 12.24 -11.67
CA PRO A 142 -0.97 13.10 -11.01
C PRO A 142 -0.99 13.05 -9.47
N ASP A 143 -2.04 12.50 -8.88
CA ASP A 143 -2.20 12.24 -7.45
C ASP A 143 -1.64 10.87 -7.02
N TYR A 144 -1.08 10.10 -7.95
CA TYR A 144 -0.44 8.82 -7.65
C TYR A 144 0.65 8.94 -6.59
N ILE A 145 0.62 8.01 -5.62
CA ILE A 145 1.61 7.87 -4.56
C ILE A 145 2.31 6.52 -4.77
N ALA A 146 3.64 6.50 -4.84
CA ALA A 146 4.41 5.26 -5.07
C ALA A 146 4.56 4.36 -3.82
N SER A 147 3.86 4.69 -2.73
CA SER A 147 3.88 3.91 -1.50
C SER A 147 2.71 2.92 -1.50
N ILE A 148 3.04 1.64 -1.30
CA ILE A 148 2.07 0.54 -1.20
C ILE A 148 1.23 0.57 0.09
N LYS A 149 1.66 1.36 1.09
CA LYS A 149 0.92 1.64 2.34
C LYS A 149 0.74 3.16 2.51
N LEU A 150 -0.45 3.58 2.90
CA LEU A 150 -0.88 4.97 3.10
C LEU A 150 -1.08 5.28 4.58
N ASP A 151 -0.18 4.81 5.45
CA ASP A 151 -0.21 5.25 6.84
C ASP A 151 0.36 6.67 7.00
N SER A 152 0.01 7.34 8.10
CA SER A 152 0.44 8.73 8.36
C SER A 152 1.96 8.91 8.30
N SER A 153 2.73 7.89 8.70
CA SER A 153 4.19 7.89 8.63
C SER A 153 4.67 7.87 7.18
N SER A 154 4.08 7.03 6.34
CA SER A 154 4.41 6.88 4.92
C SER A 154 4.02 8.13 4.13
N ILE A 155 2.84 8.71 4.43
CA ILE A 155 2.39 9.98 3.84
C ILE A 155 3.35 11.12 4.23
N LYS A 156 3.79 11.19 5.50
CA LYS A 156 4.79 12.17 5.96
C LYS A 156 6.13 12.00 5.23
N VAL A 157 6.61 10.77 5.07
CA VAL A 157 7.86 10.48 4.35
C VAL A 157 7.76 10.88 2.88
N GLU A 158 6.67 10.53 2.21
CA GLU A 158 6.45 10.95 0.82
C GLU A 158 6.29 12.46 0.69
N LYS A 159 5.61 13.12 1.63
CA LYS A 159 5.53 14.58 1.68
C LYS A 159 6.90 15.21 1.85
N GLN A 160 7.75 14.71 2.76
CA GLN A 160 9.12 15.20 2.90
C GLN A 160 9.94 15.09 1.61
N LYS A 161 9.78 13.99 0.84
CA LYS A 161 10.45 13.84 -0.46
C LYS A 161 9.95 14.89 -1.47
N VAL A 162 8.63 15.06 -1.58
CA VAL A 162 8.02 16.03 -2.50
C VAL A 162 8.36 17.46 -2.10
N ASP A 163 8.29 17.81 -0.81
CA ASP A 163 8.68 19.11 -0.27
C ASP A 163 10.16 19.38 -0.53
N SER A 164 11.05 18.39 -0.36
CA SER A 164 12.48 18.54 -0.68
C SER A 164 12.73 18.79 -2.16
N PHE A 165 12.02 18.08 -3.05
CA PHE A 165 12.08 18.30 -4.48
C PHE A 165 11.60 19.71 -4.85
N LEU A 166 10.43 20.12 -4.34
CA LEU A 166 9.85 21.44 -4.61
C LEU A 166 10.71 22.56 -4.02
N PHE A 167 11.36 22.35 -2.87
CA PHE A 167 12.30 23.30 -2.30
C PHE A 167 13.49 23.56 -3.24
N GLU A 168 14.08 22.51 -3.81
CA GLU A 168 15.17 22.67 -4.78
C GLU A 168 14.70 23.36 -6.07
N VAL A 169 13.47 23.08 -6.52
CA VAL A 169 12.85 23.80 -7.65
C VAL A 169 12.71 25.29 -7.34
N GLU A 170 12.11 25.66 -6.21
CA GLU A 170 11.88 27.07 -5.85
C GLU A 170 13.21 27.80 -5.56
N LYS A 171 14.20 27.11 -5.00
CA LYS A 171 15.57 27.64 -4.84
C LYS A 171 16.19 28.00 -6.19
N ARG A 172 16.16 27.11 -7.17
CA ARG A 172 16.71 27.39 -8.52
C ARG A 172 15.90 28.46 -9.25
N LYS A 173 14.58 28.48 -9.05
CA LYS A 173 13.72 29.53 -9.59
C LYS A 173 14.07 30.91 -9.01
N SER A 174 14.39 30.98 -7.72
CA SER A 174 14.87 32.22 -7.07
C SER A 174 16.23 32.70 -7.61
N GLN A 175 16.99 31.81 -8.24
CA GLN A 175 18.24 32.14 -8.95
C GLN A 175 18.00 32.56 -10.41
N GLY A 176 16.75 32.72 -10.84
CA GLY A 176 16.38 33.14 -12.19
C GLY A 176 16.35 32.02 -13.23
N ILE A 177 16.45 30.75 -12.81
CA ILE A 177 16.40 29.60 -13.73
C ILE A 177 14.93 29.29 -14.05
N SER A 178 14.62 29.12 -15.34
CA SER A 178 13.26 28.76 -15.76
C SER A 178 12.90 27.32 -15.37
N GLU A 179 11.62 27.04 -15.12
CA GLU A 179 11.16 25.68 -14.75
C GLU A 179 11.53 24.62 -15.80
N LYS A 180 11.61 25.01 -17.08
CA LYS A 180 12.06 24.12 -18.16
C LYS A 180 13.52 23.69 -17.96
N GLN A 181 14.41 24.64 -17.68
CA GLN A 181 15.83 24.37 -17.41
C GLN A 181 16.03 23.62 -16.07
N ILE A 182 15.21 23.91 -15.07
CA ILE A 182 15.20 23.17 -13.80
C ILE A 182 14.86 21.70 -14.04
N ALA A 183 13.80 21.44 -14.81
CA ALA A 183 13.37 20.08 -15.11
C ALA A 183 14.47 19.31 -15.87
N GLU A 184 15.06 19.91 -16.91
CA GLU A 184 16.18 19.33 -17.66
C GLU A 184 17.39 19.02 -16.76
N THR A 185 17.80 19.95 -15.89
CA THR A 185 18.93 19.75 -14.96
C THR A 185 18.65 18.72 -13.86
N MET A 186 17.37 18.45 -13.55
CA MET A 186 16.96 17.42 -12.60
C MET A 186 16.63 16.07 -13.26
N GLY A 187 16.80 15.97 -14.59
CA GLY A 187 16.50 14.74 -15.33
C GLY A 187 15.01 14.39 -15.37
N VAL A 188 14.12 15.39 -15.25
CA VAL A 188 12.67 15.21 -15.26
C VAL A 188 12.01 16.06 -16.35
N GLY A 189 10.80 15.71 -16.77
CA GLY A 189 10.03 16.55 -17.70
C GLY A 189 9.47 17.80 -17.01
N PRO A 190 9.28 18.95 -17.71
CA PRO A 190 8.70 20.18 -17.12
C PRO A 190 7.35 19.96 -16.42
N GLU A 191 6.51 19.09 -16.99
CA GLU A 191 5.23 18.69 -16.39
C GLU A 191 5.38 18.00 -15.03
N TYR A 192 6.53 17.39 -14.73
CA TYR A 192 6.79 16.72 -13.45
C TYR A 192 6.74 17.72 -12.28
N ILE A 193 7.21 18.95 -12.47
CA ILE A 193 7.17 20.00 -11.44
C ILE A 193 5.73 20.35 -11.10
N ARG A 194 4.88 20.57 -12.12
CA ARG A 194 3.45 20.84 -11.95
C ARG A 194 2.75 19.67 -11.23
N ARG A 195 3.09 18.42 -11.58
CA ARG A 195 2.56 17.23 -10.91
C ARG A 195 3.02 17.13 -9.46
N ALA A 196 4.28 17.45 -9.16
CA ALA A 196 4.81 17.45 -7.80
C ALA A 196 4.03 18.44 -6.90
N ARG A 197 3.65 19.62 -7.43
CA ARG A 197 2.80 20.58 -6.71
C ARG A 197 1.41 19.99 -6.39
N LYS A 198 0.72 19.42 -7.39
CA LYS A 198 -0.58 18.74 -7.19
C LYS A 198 -0.50 17.59 -6.18
N ARG A 199 0.56 16.79 -6.27
CA ARG A 199 0.82 15.69 -5.34
C ARG A 199 1.05 16.21 -3.93
N ASN A 200 1.74 17.34 -3.78
CA ASN A 200 1.94 17.96 -2.47
C ASN A 200 0.61 18.41 -1.83
N GLU A 201 -0.25 19.07 -2.61
CA GLU A 201 -1.59 19.48 -2.17
C GLU A 201 -2.42 18.28 -1.69
N LYS A 202 -2.38 17.17 -2.44
CA LYS A 202 -3.07 15.93 -2.07
C LYS A 202 -2.51 15.34 -0.77
N LEU A 203 -1.19 15.28 -0.61
CA LEU A 203 -0.55 14.76 0.60
C LEU A 203 -0.89 15.63 1.82
N GLU A 204 -0.96 16.95 1.66
CA GLU A 204 -1.42 17.85 2.73
C GLU A 204 -2.87 17.62 3.12
N MET A 205 -3.76 17.42 2.13
CA MET A 205 -5.15 17.11 2.38
C MET A 205 -5.30 15.79 3.14
N LEU A 206 -4.61 14.73 2.71
CA LEU A 206 -4.65 13.43 3.38
C LEU A 206 -4.12 13.50 4.83
N LEU A 207 -3.07 14.28 5.09
CA LEU A 207 -2.58 14.50 6.47
C LEU A 207 -3.58 15.27 7.32
N LYS A 208 -4.26 16.27 6.76
CA LYS A 208 -5.30 17.05 7.47
C LYS A 208 -6.52 16.18 7.79
N GLU A 209 -6.99 15.38 6.85
CA GLU A 209 -8.10 14.42 7.04
C GLU A 209 -7.79 13.43 8.18
N GLN A 210 -6.61 12.82 8.17
CA GLN A 210 -6.19 11.90 9.24
C GLN A 210 -6.01 12.60 10.60
N THR A 211 -5.59 13.86 10.63
CA THR A 211 -5.46 14.62 11.89
C THR A 211 -6.85 14.94 12.46
N ASN A 212 -7.81 15.26 11.61
CA ASN A 212 -9.19 15.50 12.01
C ASN A 212 -9.90 14.23 12.50
N GLU A 213 -9.71 13.09 11.84
CA GLU A 213 -10.26 11.79 12.28
C GLU A 213 -9.70 11.34 13.64
N ASN A 214 -8.43 11.63 13.93
CA ASN A 214 -7.83 11.33 15.23
C ASN A 214 -8.35 12.24 16.35
N ASN A 215 -8.74 13.47 16.03
CA ASN A 215 -9.31 14.42 17.00
C ASN A 215 -10.81 14.18 17.27
N ILE A 216 -11.53 13.50 16.39
CA ILE A 216 -12.95 13.14 16.57
C ILE A 216 -13.11 11.87 17.43
N ASN A 217 -12.06 11.05 17.54
CA ASN A 217 -12.06 9.79 18.29
C ASN A 217 -11.37 9.87 19.67
N LEU A 218 -11.11 11.09 20.16
CA LEU A 218 -10.63 11.41 21.52
C LEU A 218 -11.74 12.07 22.33
#